data_AF-A0A2E5C032-F1
#
_entry.id   AF-A0A2E5C032-F1
#
_cell.length_a   1.000
_cell.length_b   1.000
_cell.length_c   1.000
_cell.angle_alpha   90.00
_cell.angle_beta   90.00
_cell.angle_gamma   90.00
#
_symmetry.space_group_name_H-M   'P 1'
#
loop_
_entity.id
_entity.type
_entity.pdbx_description
1 polymer ?
#
loop_
_entity_poly.entity_id
_entity_poly.type
_entity_poly.pdbx_seq_one_letter_code
_entity_poly.pdbx_strand_id
1 'polypeptide(L)'
;MPNNLKQKLTLIGSSGLIGSHILEQISPDDFQNVKAITRQKIPILDKKSFIQQSIHDFSDIEIMRQDLKKDIIVSTLGTTIKKAGSRDAFMKIDHDLPYSKT
;
A
#
# COMPACT_ATOMS: atom_id res chain seq x y z
N MET A 1 -3.42 32.43 5.05
CA MET A 1 -4.26 31.23 4.84
C MET A 1 -3.34 30.04 4.82
N PRO A 2 -3.50 29.02 5.68
CA PRO A 2 -2.57 27.91 5.66
C PRO A 2 -2.73 27.15 4.34
N ASN A 3 -1.60 26.93 3.71
CA ASN A 3 -1.45 26.29 2.42
C ASN A 3 -1.68 24.78 2.60
N ASN A 4 -2.94 24.33 2.59
CA ASN A 4 -3.29 22.91 2.77
C ASN A 4 -3.02 22.14 1.47
N LEU A 5 -1.74 21.96 1.12
CA LEU A 5 -1.36 20.99 0.08
C LEU A 5 -1.65 19.59 0.62
N LYS A 6 -2.84 19.06 0.31
CA LYS A 6 -3.18 17.67 0.61
C LYS A 6 -2.19 16.76 -0.12
N GLN A 7 -1.54 15.87 0.63
CA GLN A 7 -0.54 14.95 0.11
C GLN A 7 -1.20 13.81 -0.68
N LYS A 8 -0.43 13.15 -1.54
CA LYS A 8 -0.83 11.91 -2.23
C LYS A 8 -0.27 10.70 -1.48
N LEU A 9 -1.11 9.70 -1.27
CA LEU A 9 -0.79 8.48 -0.53
C LEU A 9 -0.81 7.25 -1.46
N THR A 10 0.21 6.41 -1.36
CA THR A 10 0.16 5.01 -1.81
C THR A 10 0.24 4.07 -0.63
N LEU A 11 -0.74 3.17 -0.50
CA LEU A 11 -0.80 2.12 0.51
C LEU A 11 -0.59 0.75 -0.15
N ILE A 12 0.50 0.08 0.20
CA ILE A 12 0.89 -1.23 -0.33
C ILE A 12 0.48 -2.32 0.65
N GLY A 13 -0.05 -3.44 0.15
CA GLY A 13 -0.50 -4.54 1.01
C GLY A 13 -1.84 -4.28 1.67
N SER A 14 -2.67 -3.43 1.07
CA SER A 14 -3.91 -2.94 1.67
C SER A 14 -5.05 -3.96 1.72
N SER A 15 -4.85 -5.16 1.17
CA SER A 15 -5.75 -6.30 1.32
C SER A 15 -5.53 -7.11 2.61
N GLY A 16 -4.46 -6.82 3.37
CA GLY A 16 -4.20 -7.43 4.67
C GLY A 16 -4.91 -6.71 5.82
N LEU A 17 -4.95 -7.32 7.00
CA LEU A 17 -5.69 -6.83 8.18
C LEU A 17 -5.41 -5.35 8.51
N ILE A 18 -4.14 -4.97 8.60
CA ILE A 18 -3.74 -3.60 8.96
C ILE A 18 -4.14 -2.65 7.83
N GLY A 19 -3.77 -2.99 6.61
CA GLY A 19 -4.02 -2.15 5.45
C GLY A 19 -5.50 -1.94 5.15
N SER A 20 -6.36 -2.94 5.37
CA SER A 20 -7.81 -2.78 5.23
C SER A 20 -8.37 -1.82 6.26
N HIS A 21 -7.88 -1.88 7.50
CA HIS A 21 -8.32 -0.97 8.55
C HIS A 21 -7.91 0.48 8.29
N ILE A 22 -6.71 0.70 7.74
CA ILE A 22 -6.28 2.02 7.28
C ILE A 22 -7.24 2.54 6.19
N LEU A 23 -7.54 1.72 5.17
CA LEU A 23 -8.47 2.13 4.09
C LEU A 23 -9.87 2.49 4.60
N GLU A 24 -10.35 1.81 5.64
CA GLU A 24 -11.65 2.09 6.26
C GLU A 24 -11.67 3.48 6.90
N GLN A 25 -10.59 3.87 7.57
CA GLN A 25 -10.48 5.14 8.29
C GLN A 25 -10.20 6.35 7.40
N ILE A 26 -9.64 6.15 6.20
CA ILE A 26 -9.40 7.26 5.26
C ILE A 26 -10.74 7.87 4.81
N SER A 27 -10.82 9.19 4.96
CA SER A 27 -11.88 10.06 4.47
C SER A 27 -11.49 10.76 3.16
N PRO A 28 -12.47 11.21 2.34
CA PRO A 28 -12.19 11.91 1.09
C PRO A 28 -11.33 13.16 1.25
N ASP A 29 -11.33 13.75 2.46
CA ASP A 29 -10.62 15.00 2.73
C ASP A 29 -9.18 14.85 3.21
N ASP A 30 -8.74 13.64 3.57
CA ASP A 30 -7.43 13.42 4.19
C ASP A 30 -6.28 13.59 3.18
N PHE A 31 -6.50 13.16 1.93
CA PHE A 31 -5.48 13.14 0.88
C PHE A 31 -6.04 13.66 -0.44
N GLN A 32 -5.17 14.19 -1.30
CA GLN A 32 -5.55 14.59 -2.65
C GLN A 32 -5.84 13.36 -3.53
N ASN A 33 -5.08 12.29 -3.32
CA ASN A 33 -5.18 11.06 -4.07
C ASN A 33 -4.71 9.90 -3.21
N VAL A 34 -5.50 8.82 -3.20
CA VAL A 34 -5.16 7.58 -2.48
C VAL A 34 -5.09 6.45 -3.48
N LYS A 35 -3.94 5.76 -3.52
CA LYS A 35 -3.72 4.57 -4.31
C LYS A 35 -3.57 3.36 -3.38
N ALA A 36 -4.36 2.32 -3.60
CA ALA A 36 -4.29 1.05 -2.89
C ALA A 36 -3.65 0.01 -3.80
N ILE A 37 -2.46 -0.50 -3.46
CA ILE A 37 -1.79 -1.58 -4.20
C ILE A 37 -2.00 -2.89 -3.46
N THR A 38 -2.60 -3.85 -4.15
CA THR A 38 -3.13 -5.10 -3.58
C THR A 38 -2.80 -6.28 -4.49
N ARG A 39 -2.83 -7.50 -3.97
CA ARG A 39 -2.74 -8.73 -4.79
C ARG A 39 -4.09 -9.27 -5.27
N GLN A 40 -5.17 -8.75 -4.73
CA GLN A 40 -6.53 -9.18 -5.02
C GLN A 40 -7.49 -8.00 -4.90
N LYS A 41 -8.60 -8.06 -5.64
CA LYS A 41 -9.65 -7.04 -5.56
C LYS A 41 -10.18 -6.91 -4.13
N ILE A 42 -10.42 -5.68 -3.67
CA ILE A 42 -11.08 -5.38 -2.40
C ILE A 42 -12.46 -4.80 -2.75
N PRO A 43 -13.54 -5.59 -2.69
CA PRO A 43 -14.86 -5.14 -3.18
C PRO A 43 -15.40 -3.88 -2.51
N ILE A 44 -15.03 -3.63 -1.24
CA ILE A 44 -15.50 -2.43 -0.53
C ILE A 44 -14.96 -1.12 -1.13
N LEU A 45 -13.83 -1.17 -1.85
CA LEU A 45 -13.26 0.00 -2.51
C LEU A 45 -14.11 0.51 -3.67
N ASP A 46 -14.97 -0.33 -4.24
CA ASP A 46 -15.94 0.10 -5.26
C ASP A 46 -16.90 1.18 -4.70
N LYS A 47 -17.07 1.26 -3.37
CA LYS A 47 -17.86 2.30 -2.68
C LYS A 47 -17.05 3.53 -2.26
N LYS A 48 -15.71 3.47 -2.35
CA LYS A 48 -14.78 4.55 -1.99
C LYS A 48 -14.11 5.08 -3.25
N SER A 49 -14.87 5.78 -4.10
CA SER A 49 -14.41 6.27 -5.41
C SER A 49 -13.18 7.19 -5.37
N PHE A 50 -12.89 7.80 -4.21
CA PHE A 50 -11.69 8.61 -3.97
C PHE A 50 -10.40 7.76 -3.76
N ILE A 51 -10.54 6.43 -3.66
CA ILE A 51 -9.44 5.47 -3.55
C ILE A 51 -9.35 4.68 -4.86
N GLN A 52 -8.18 4.74 -5.51
CA GLN A 52 -7.89 3.98 -6.71
C GLN A 52 -7.19 2.67 -6.35
N GLN A 53 -7.75 1.53 -6.75
CA GLN A 53 -7.13 0.23 -6.54
C GLN A 53 -6.30 -0.20 -7.76
N SER A 54 -5.03 -0.54 -7.52
CA SER A 54 -4.18 -1.30 -8.44
C SER A 54 -4.01 -2.72 -7.91
N ILE A 55 -4.15 -3.70 -8.81
CA ILE A 55 -3.97 -5.12 -8.48
C ILE A 55 -2.70 -5.60 -9.16
N HIS A 56 -1.67 -5.89 -8.37
CA HIS A 56 -0.36 -6.37 -8.83
C HIS A 56 0.14 -7.48 -7.92
N ASP A 57 0.85 -8.44 -8.49
CA ASP A 57 1.71 -9.31 -7.70
C ASP A 57 2.95 -8.51 -7.26
N PHE A 58 3.32 -8.57 -5.98
CA PHE A 58 4.41 -7.76 -5.41
C PHE A 58 5.80 -8.27 -5.79
N SER A 59 5.88 -9.24 -6.70
CA SER A 59 7.11 -9.86 -7.21
C SER A 59 7.86 -8.95 -8.19
N ASP A 60 7.17 -8.00 -8.83
CA ASP A 60 7.76 -7.08 -9.79
C ASP A 60 7.48 -5.62 -9.40
N ILE A 61 8.51 -4.98 -8.81
CA ILE A 61 8.43 -3.61 -8.33
C ILE A 61 8.41 -2.58 -9.48
N GLU A 62 8.89 -2.95 -10.66
CA GLU A 62 8.97 -2.05 -11.82
C GLU A 62 7.58 -1.71 -12.34
N ILE A 63 6.67 -2.68 -12.32
CA ILE A 63 5.25 -2.49 -12.68
C ILE A 63 4.59 -1.48 -11.74
N MET A 64 5.00 -1.43 -10.47
CA MET A 64 4.45 -0.53 -9.46
C MET A 64 5.15 0.84 -9.42
N ARG A 65 6.24 1.05 -10.17
CA ARG A 65 7.10 2.24 -10.08
C ARG A 65 6.36 3.55 -10.27
N GLN A 66 5.36 3.59 -11.16
CA GLN A 66 4.54 4.78 -11.37
C GLN A 66 3.63 5.07 -10.17
N ASP A 67 3.05 4.03 -9.56
CA ASP A 67 2.19 4.16 -8.39
C ASP A 67 2.99 4.50 -7.11
N LEU A 68 4.30 4.23 -7.09
CA LEU A 68 5.20 4.58 -5.99
C LEU A 68 5.71 6.04 -6.03
N LYS A 69 5.48 6.79 -7.11
CA LYS A 69 5.84 8.23 -7.18
C LYS A 69 4.80 9.10 -6.45
N LYS A 70 4.73 9.01 -5.12
CA LYS A 70 3.83 9.78 -4.26
C LYS A 70 4.56 10.48 -3.12
N ASP A 71 3.88 11.44 -2.48
CA ASP A 71 4.41 12.17 -1.33
C ASP A 71 4.56 11.25 -0.10
N ILE A 72 3.61 10.33 0.07
CA ILE A 72 3.63 9.33 1.14
C ILE A 72 3.46 7.93 0.57
N ILE A 73 4.32 7.02 1.02
CA ILE A 73 4.21 5.57 0.77
C ILE A 73 4.12 4.87 2.12
N VAL A 74 3.07 4.08 2.32
CA VAL A 74 2.89 3.22 3.49
C VAL A 74 2.88 1.77 3.01
N SER A 75 3.78 0.95 3.56
CA SER A 75 3.75 -0.49 3.36
C SER A 75 3.11 -1.16 4.58
N THR A 76 2.00 -1.85 4.35
CA THR A 76 1.42 -2.80 5.32
C THR A 76 1.61 -4.23 4.83
N LEU A 77 2.66 -4.46 4.04
CA LEU A 77 3.08 -5.80 3.68
C LEU A 77 3.51 -6.51 4.95
N GLY A 78 2.69 -7.45 5.40
CA GLY A 78 3.03 -8.37 6.46
C GLY A 78 2.79 -9.78 5.94
N THR A 79 3.79 -10.64 6.06
CA THR A 79 3.57 -12.08 6.00
C THR A 79 3.45 -12.58 7.43
N THR A 80 2.61 -13.57 7.72
CA THR A 80 2.75 -14.24 9.02
C THR A 80 4.05 -15.05 8.99
N ILE A 81 4.73 -15.26 10.12
CA ILE A 81 5.92 -16.16 10.19
C ILE A 81 5.60 -17.53 9.54
N LYS A 82 4.36 -18.01 9.70
CA LYS A 82 3.82 -19.22 9.04
C LYS A 82 3.86 -19.18 7.50
N LYS A 83 3.71 -18.01 6.88
CA LYS A 83 3.74 -17.81 5.42
C LYS A 83 5.14 -17.55 4.89
N ALA A 84 6.03 -16.97 5.70
CA ALA A 84 7.45 -16.79 5.36
C ALA A 84 8.23 -18.11 5.38
N GLY A 85 7.77 -19.11 6.13
CA GLY A 85 8.45 -20.40 6.27
C GLY A 85 9.68 -20.37 7.19
N SER A 86 10.36 -19.23 7.31
CA SER A 86 11.43 -18.99 8.29
C SER A 86 11.50 -17.52 8.74
N ARG A 87 12.18 -17.28 9.87
CA ARG A 87 12.41 -15.92 10.40
C ARG A 87 13.27 -15.07 9.46
N ASP A 88 14.23 -15.68 8.76
CA ASP A 88 15.09 -15.00 7.80
C ASP A 88 14.33 -14.61 6.53
N ALA A 89 13.42 -15.45 6.03
CA ALA A 89 12.55 -15.12 4.90
C ALA A 89 11.54 -14.03 5.25
N PHE A 90 11.08 -13.99 6.51
CA PHE A 90 10.24 -12.90 7.02
C PHE A 90 11.02 -11.58 7.04
N MET A 91 12.24 -11.57 7.59
CA MET A 91 13.12 -10.41 7.57
C MET A 91 13.42 -9.97 6.14
N LYS A 92 13.70 -10.87 5.20
CA LYS A 92 13.99 -10.51 3.81
C LYS A 92 12.82 -9.81 3.12
N ILE A 93 11.59 -10.27 3.35
CA ILE A 93 10.39 -9.66 2.74
C ILE A 93 10.05 -8.32 3.41
N ASP A 94 10.19 -8.21 4.73
CA ASP A 94 9.84 -7.02 5.49
C ASP A 94 10.93 -5.93 5.40
N HIS A 95 12.21 -6.34 5.29
CA HIS A 95 13.37 -5.46 5.21
C HIS A 95 13.76 -5.10 3.78
N ASP A 96 13.78 -6.03 2.82
CA ASP A 96 14.34 -5.74 1.48
C ASP A 96 13.34 -5.06 0.53
N LEU A 97 12.03 -5.17 0.75
CA LEU A 97 11.03 -4.39 -0.02
C LEU A 97 11.16 -2.87 0.18
N PRO A 98 11.36 -2.36 1.41
CA PRO A 98 11.66 -0.95 1.60
C PRO A 98 13.12 -0.56 1.28
N TYR A 99 14.04 -1.52 1.09
CA TYR A 99 15.48 -1.27 0.88
C TYR A 99 16.07 -1.71 -0.46
N SER A 100 15.28 -2.18 -1.43
CA SER A 100 15.82 -2.47 -2.77
C SER A 100 16.32 -1.17 -3.38
N LYS A 101 17.65 -0.99 -3.35
CA LYS A 101 18.38 0.16 -3.84
C LYS A 101 17.95 0.52 -5.27
N THR A 102 17.91 1.83 -5.47
CA THR A 102 17.88 2.60 -6.72
C THR A 102 18.55 1.92 -7.89
#